data_AF-Q8Y5K1-F1
#
_entry.id   AF-Q8Y5K1-F1
#
_cell.length_a   1.000
_cell.length_b   1.000
_cell.length_c   1.000
_cell.angle_alpha   90.00
_cell.angle_beta   90.00
_cell.angle_gamma   90.00
#
_symmetry.space_group_name_H-M   'P 1'
#
loop_
_entity.id
_entity.type
_entity.pdbx_description
1 polymer ?
#
loop_
_entity_poly.entity_id
_entity_poly.type
_entity_poly.pdbx_seq_one_letter_code
_entity_poly.pdbx_strand_id
1 'polypeptide(L)'
;MDKTKRKMIYETFMLILILLSLALLPYRNNFTFILNWIIWVIFTLDYLVRLYRADNKWHYVKTHPFQLIAIIPFYGGFRAARIVSFVHLLSITAMGRRYIVPIYSFFRSNGLNRFLMIFVLLVIIIPVPMVFIEPEINNYPDALWWAIVTATTVGYGDIVPVTPIGRILASIMMLFGIAFIGMITSTITNFFRAKKPTNSSTQRANKITQLISETPDLTKEEIAVVEQFLTLRKKELADENTKSDSE
;
A
#
# COMPACT_ATOMS: atom_id res chain seq x y z
N MET A 1 16.68 -5.16 1.25
CA MET A 1 15.55 -4.24 1.52
C MET A 1 16.06 -3.04 2.31
N ASP A 2 15.93 -1.84 1.76
CA ASP A 2 16.47 -0.59 2.31
C ASP A 2 15.99 -0.35 3.76
N LYS A 3 16.87 0.12 4.67
CA LYS A 3 16.56 0.36 6.09
C LYS A 3 15.35 1.29 6.24
N THR A 4 15.22 2.24 5.32
CA THR A 4 14.11 3.20 5.24
C THR A 4 12.77 2.53 4.94
N LYS A 5 12.74 1.57 4.00
CA LYS A 5 11.52 0.82 3.65
C LYS A 5 11.03 -0.05 4.82
N ARG A 6 11.96 -0.70 5.53
CA ARG A 6 11.62 -1.51 6.71
C ARG A 6 11.01 -0.68 7.84
N LYS A 7 11.60 0.49 8.11
CA LYS A 7 11.08 1.45 9.09
C LYS A 7 9.66 1.90 8.73
N MET A 8 9.42 2.19 7.46
CA MET A 8 8.14 2.66 6.96
C MET A 8 7.03 1.60 7.08
N ILE A 9 7.27 0.35 6.64
CA ILE A 9 6.31 -0.75 6.78
C ILE A 9 5.92 -0.94 8.24
N TYR A 10 6.93 -0.91 9.10
CA TYR A 10 6.74 -1.03 10.53
C TYR A 10 5.88 0.11 11.10
N GLU A 11 6.13 1.36 10.72
CA GLU A 11 5.35 2.53 11.17
C GLU A 11 3.90 2.49 10.68
N THR A 12 3.67 2.07 9.43
CA THR A 12 2.31 1.89 8.88
C THR A 12 1.55 0.80 9.61
N PHE A 13 2.20 -0.34 9.88
CA PHE A 13 1.61 -1.43 10.64
C PHE A 13 1.17 -0.99 12.03
N MET A 14 2.04 -0.27 12.75
CA MET A 14 1.71 0.25 14.08
C MET A 14 0.54 1.23 14.04
N LEU A 15 0.46 2.08 13.00
CA LEU A 15 -0.67 3.00 12.83
C LEU A 15 -1.99 2.25 12.61
N ILE A 16 -1.98 1.19 11.79
CA ILE A 16 -3.16 0.32 11.60
C ILE A 16 -3.59 -0.31 12.92
N LEU A 17 -2.64 -0.78 13.74
CA LEU A 17 -2.95 -1.33 15.07
C LEU A 17 -3.57 -0.30 16.01
N ILE A 18 -3.11 0.97 15.97
CA ILE A 18 -3.69 2.06 16.76
C ILE A 18 -5.13 2.32 16.32
N LEU A 19 -5.37 2.42 15.01
CA LEU A 19 -6.71 2.65 14.45
C LEU A 19 -7.65 1.48 14.75
N LEU A 20 -7.15 0.24 14.64
CA LEU A 20 -7.88 -0.97 14.99
C LEU A 20 -8.23 -0.98 16.47
N SER A 21 -7.29 -0.64 17.35
CA SER A 21 -7.57 -0.50 18.79
C SER A 21 -8.67 0.52 19.08
N LEU A 22 -8.65 1.67 18.39
CA LEU A 22 -9.67 2.70 18.53
C LEU A 22 -11.05 2.21 18.05
N ALA A 23 -11.08 1.50 16.92
CA ALA A 23 -12.30 0.92 16.36
C ALA A 23 -12.93 -0.14 17.27
N LEU A 24 -12.12 -0.84 18.08
CA LEU A 24 -12.58 -1.86 19.02
C LEU A 24 -13.10 -1.29 20.36
N LEU A 25 -12.82 -0.01 20.70
CA LEU A 25 -13.25 0.60 21.96
C LEU A 25 -14.76 0.56 22.28
N PRO A 26 -15.70 0.81 21.34
CA PRO A 26 -17.12 0.78 21.64
C PRO A 26 -17.66 -0.64 21.90
N TYR A 27 -16.90 -1.67 21.52
CA TYR A 27 -17.32 -3.07 21.65
C TYR A 27 -16.80 -3.69 22.95
N ARG A 28 -17.71 -3.96 23.89
CA ARG A 28 -17.43 -4.70 25.12
C ARG A 28 -17.88 -6.16 24.99
N ASN A 29 -17.12 -6.97 24.26
CA ASN A 29 -17.30 -8.43 24.22
C ASN A 29 -15.98 -9.16 24.52
N ASN A 30 -16.04 -10.47 24.78
CA ASN A 30 -14.85 -11.26 25.14
C ASN A 30 -13.82 -11.30 24.00
N PHE A 31 -14.28 -11.25 22.75
CA PHE A 31 -13.40 -11.27 21.59
C PHE A 31 -12.59 -9.98 21.42
N THR A 32 -13.24 -8.81 21.55
CA THR A 32 -12.57 -7.51 21.50
C THR A 32 -11.68 -7.30 22.71
N PHE A 33 -12.00 -7.91 23.86
CA PHE A 33 -11.09 -7.97 25.00
C PHE A 33 -9.80 -8.71 24.66
N ILE A 34 -9.89 -9.91 24.08
CA ILE A 34 -8.72 -10.69 23.65
C ILE A 34 -7.91 -9.95 22.59
N LEU A 35 -8.57 -9.36 21.58
CA LEU A 35 -7.89 -8.58 20.53
C LEU A 35 -7.19 -7.35 21.09
N ASN A 36 -7.85 -6.57 21.95
CA ASN A 36 -7.21 -5.43 22.61
C ASN A 36 -6.02 -5.88 23.47
N TRP A 37 -6.10 -7.05 24.10
CA TRP A 37 -4.99 -7.63 24.85
C TRP A 37 -3.79 -7.97 23.96
N ILE A 38 -4.03 -8.60 22.81
CA ILE A 38 -2.99 -8.89 21.80
C ILE A 38 -2.34 -7.60 21.30
N ILE A 39 -3.15 -6.61 20.94
CA ILE A 39 -2.67 -5.31 20.47
C ILE A 39 -1.83 -4.61 21.55
N TRP A 40 -2.28 -4.65 22.81
CA TRP A 40 -1.56 -4.11 23.94
C TRP A 40 -0.22 -4.83 24.18
N VAL A 41 -0.16 -6.16 24.08
CA VAL A 41 1.09 -6.92 24.18
C VAL A 41 2.07 -6.49 23.09
N ILE A 42 1.60 -6.29 21.86
CA ILE A 42 2.44 -5.82 20.74
C ILE A 42 3.02 -4.43 21.02
N PHE A 43 2.19 -3.47 21.48
CA PHE A 43 2.67 -2.13 21.84
C PHE A 43 3.64 -2.15 23.02
N THR A 44 3.39 -2.99 24.01
CA THR A 44 4.25 -3.14 25.19
C THR A 44 5.61 -3.68 24.80
N LEU A 45 5.66 -4.76 24.02
CA LEU A 45 6.91 -5.33 23.53
C LEU A 45 7.70 -4.34 22.68
N ASP A 46 7.02 -3.60 21.81
CA ASP A 46 7.66 -2.57 21.01
C ASP A 46 8.34 -1.49 21.88
N TYR A 47 7.63 -0.96 22.86
CA TYR A 47 8.19 0.03 23.76
C TYR A 47 9.37 -0.51 24.56
N LEU A 48 9.29 -1.75 25.06
CA LEU A 48 10.39 -2.40 25.79
C LEU A 48 11.63 -2.55 24.91
N VAL A 49 11.48 -2.99 23.66
CA VAL A 49 12.59 -3.09 22.71
C VAL A 49 13.25 -1.73 22.47
N ARG A 50 12.46 -0.66 22.36
CA ARG A 50 12.98 0.70 22.18
C ARG A 50 13.65 1.25 23.44
N LEU A 51 13.07 0.99 24.60
CA LEU A 51 13.64 1.38 25.88
C LEU A 51 14.98 0.66 26.11
N TYR A 52 15.08 -0.60 25.72
CA TYR A 52 16.32 -1.36 25.77
C TYR A 52 17.40 -0.83 24.83
N ARG A 53 17.00 -0.38 23.63
CA ARG A 53 17.92 0.17 22.61
C ARG A 53 18.27 1.64 22.81
N ALA A 54 17.64 2.34 23.74
CA ALA A 54 17.93 3.75 24.01
C ALA A 54 19.17 3.89 24.88
N ASP A 55 20.13 4.70 24.44
CA ASP A 55 21.39 4.94 25.18
C ASP A 55 21.14 5.46 26.61
N ASN A 56 20.08 6.26 26.79
CA ASN A 56 19.65 6.79 28.08
C ASN A 56 18.17 6.49 28.36
N LYS A 57 17.92 5.40 29.10
CA LYS A 57 16.58 4.90 29.45
C LYS A 57 15.68 5.97 30.10
N TRP A 58 16.22 6.70 31.08
CA TRP A 58 15.46 7.74 31.80
C TRP A 58 15.12 8.95 30.92
N HIS A 59 16.02 9.33 30.02
CA HIS A 59 15.74 10.39 29.04
C HIS A 59 14.67 9.94 28.04
N TYR A 60 14.70 8.68 27.62
CA TYR A 60 13.70 8.10 26.73
C TYR A 60 12.30 8.09 27.37
N VAL A 61 12.19 7.69 28.63
CA VAL A 61 10.92 7.69 29.38
C VAL A 61 10.36 9.11 29.51
N LYS A 62 11.20 10.09 29.88
CA LYS A 62 10.77 11.50 30.03
C LYS A 62 10.36 12.16 28.71
N THR A 63 10.94 11.74 27.59
CA THR A 63 10.60 12.25 26.25
C THR A 63 9.36 11.56 25.65
N HIS A 64 9.00 10.37 26.13
CA HIS A 64 7.86 9.58 25.63
C HIS A 64 6.85 9.18 26.74
N PRO A 65 6.35 10.14 27.55
CA PRO A 65 5.47 9.84 28.69
C PRO A 65 4.15 9.18 28.26
N PHE A 66 3.62 9.55 27.08
CA PHE A 66 2.37 9.00 26.56
C PHE A 66 2.45 7.51 26.18
N GLN A 67 3.62 7.03 25.73
CA GLN A 67 3.82 5.60 25.43
C GLN A 67 3.82 4.76 26.71
N LEU A 68 4.39 5.31 27.79
CA LEU A 68 4.38 4.67 29.09
C LEU A 68 2.95 4.54 29.64
N ILE A 69 2.15 5.61 29.52
CA ILE A 69 0.76 5.63 30.00
C ILE A 69 -0.11 4.63 29.21
N ALA A 70 0.11 4.48 27.90
CA ALA A 70 -0.60 3.49 27.06
C ALA A 70 -0.30 2.03 27.43
N ILE A 71 0.83 1.76 28.09
CA ILE A 71 1.25 0.42 28.48
C ILE A 71 0.71 0.03 29.84
N ILE A 72 0.32 0.97 30.72
CA ILE A 72 -0.19 0.61 32.04
C ILE A 72 -1.56 -0.07 31.87
N PRO A 73 -1.68 -1.37 32.21
CA PRO A 73 -2.95 -2.06 32.03
C PRO A 73 -3.87 -1.68 33.19
N PHE A 74 -4.81 -0.77 32.94
CA PHE A 74 -5.82 -0.39 33.92
C PHE A 74 -6.90 -1.47 34.03
N TYR A 75 -6.55 -2.62 34.63
CA TYR A 75 -7.54 -3.61 35.06
C TYR A 75 -8.18 -3.16 36.38
N GLY A 76 -9.18 -2.28 36.31
CA GLY A 76 -9.89 -1.83 37.50
C GLY A 76 -11.26 -1.22 37.17
N GLY A 77 -12.32 -1.85 37.69
CA GLY A 77 -13.74 -1.55 37.46
C GLY A 77 -14.25 -0.18 37.96
N PHE A 78 -13.45 0.87 37.88
CA PHE A 78 -13.89 2.23 38.18
C PHE A 78 -14.36 2.95 36.91
N ARG A 79 -15.40 3.78 37.07
CA ARG A 79 -15.97 4.71 36.08
C ARG A 79 -14.92 5.64 35.40
N ALA A 80 -13.67 5.62 35.88
CA ALA A 80 -12.48 6.21 35.27
C ALA A 80 -12.08 5.59 33.91
N ALA A 81 -12.64 4.45 33.50
CA ALA A 81 -12.43 3.87 32.17
C ALA A 81 -12.76 4.84 31.02
N ARG A 82 -13.69 5.79 31.21
CA ARG A 82 -14.02 6.84 30.22
C ARG A 82 -12.90 7.87 30.07
N ILE A 83 -12.15 8.15 31.14
CA ILE A 83 -10.99 9.07 31.12
C ILE A 83 -9.80 8.39 30.44
N VAL A 84 -9.64 7.07 30.59
CA VAL A 84 -8.60 6.29 29.90
C VAL A 84 -8.82 6.27 28.37
N SER A 85 -10.07 6.22 27.89
CA SER A 85 -10.37 6.38 26.45
C SER A 85 -9.93 7.75 25.91
N PHE A 86 -10.06 8.82 26.71
CA PHE A 86 -9.56 10.15 26.35
C PHE A 86 -8.02 10.25 26.40
N VAL A 87 -7.37 9.49 27.29
CA VAL A 87 -5.90 9.36 27.33
C VAL A 87 -5.36 8.59 26.12
N HIS A 88 -6.08 7.58 25.63
CA HIS A 88 -5.80 6.96 24.33
C HIS A 88 -5.99 7.92 23.16
N LEU A 89 -6.99 8.81 23.22
CA LEU A 89 -7.16 9.87 22.22
C LEU A 89 -6.01 10.90 22.28
N LEU A 90 -5.54 11.27 23.47
CA LEU A 90 -4.35 12.11 23.68
C LEU A 90 -3.04 11.43 23.25
N SER A 91 -3.04 10.10 23.17
CA SER A 91 -1.91 9.37 22.58
C SER A 91 -1.75 9.72 21.10
N ILE A 92 -2.83 10.07 20.38
CA ILE A 92 -2.78 10.48 18.96
C ILE A 92 -2.06 11.82 18.78
N THR A 93 -2.18 12.78 19.70
CA THR A 93 -1.49 14.09 19.56
C THR A 93 0.01 13.99 19.83
N ALA A 94 0.43 13.10 20.73
CA ALA A 94 1.85 12.87 21.03
C ALA A 94 2.53 11.87 20.08
N MET A 95 1.83 10.80 19.70
CA MET A 95 2.30 9.79 18.74
C MET A 95 2.13 10.27 17.29
N GLY A 96 1.14 11.14 17.03
CA GLY A 96 0.84 11.71 15.72
C GLY A 96 2.05 12.39 15.12
N ARG A 97 2.84 13.17 15.86
CA ARG A 97 4.05 13.78 15.29
C ARG A 97 5.09 12.76 14.80
N ARG A 98 5.09 11.51 15.29
CA ARG A 98 6.05 10.46 14.89
C ARG A 98 5.48 9.48 13.84
N TYR A 99 4.18 9.20 13.86
CA TYR A 99 3.51 8.35 12.86
C TYR A 99 2.86 9.14 11.70
N ILE A 100 2.72 10.47 11.81
CA ILE A 100 2.32 11.39 10.71
C ILE A 100 3.55 11.88 9.91
N VAL A 101 4.75 11.90 10.49
CA VAL A 101 5.98 12.22 9.74
C VAL A 101 6.29 11.25 8.59
N PRO A 102 6.06 9.92 8.69
CA PRO A 102 6.16 9.06 7.51
C PRO A 102 5.12 9.37 6.44
N ILE A 103 3.89 9.83 6.78
CA ILE A 103 2.91 10.32 5.80
C ILE A 103 3.50 11.43 4.92
N TYR A 104 4.28 12.37 5.49
CA TYR A 104 4.96 13.42 4.73
C TYR A 104 6.18 12.92 3.93
N SER A 105 6.93 11.93 4.43
CA SER A 105 8.04 11.32 3.65
C SER A 105 7.54 10.41 2.51
N PHE A 106 6.29 9.93 2.63
CA PHE A 106 5.63 9.05 1.68
C PHE A 106 4.98 9.83 0.51
N PHE A 107 4.80 11.14 0.65
CA PHE A 107 4.56 12.03 -0.49
C PHE A 107 5.69 11.97 -1.55
N ARG A 108 6.80 11.28 -1.26
CA ARG A 108 7.91 11.01 -2.19
C ARG A 108 7.93 9.61 -2.82
N SER A 109 7.02 8.68 -2.47
CA SER A 109 6.97 7.34 -3.08
C SER A 109 6.14 7.31 -4.35
N ASN A 110 6.44 6.36 -5.25
CA ASN A 110 5.66 6.04 -6.46
C ASN A 110 4.14 6.04 -6.23
N GLY A 111 3.37 6.56 -7.20
CA GLY A 111 1.91 6.71 -7.09
C GLY A 111 1.16 5.40 -6.74
N LEU A 112 1.66 4.26 -7.21
CA LEU A 112 1.10 2.92 -6.94
C LEU A 112 1.06 2.56 -5.46
N ASN A 113 2.21 2.63 -4.79
CA ASN A 113 2.30 2.26 -3.37
C ASN A 113 1.44 3.18 -2.48
N ARG A 114 1.27 4.44 -2.90
CA ARG A 114 0.43 5.43 -2.21
C ARG A 114 -1.05 5.13 -2.34
N PHE A 115 -1.50 4.83 -3.54
CA PHE A 115 -2.88 4.48 -3.76
C PHE A 115 -3.26 3.22 -2.99
N LEU A 116 -2.44 2.15 -3.07
CA LEU A 116 -2.70 0.90 -2.35
C LEU A 116 -2.82 1.10 -0.84
N MET A 117 -1.95 1.92 -0.25
CA MET A 117 -2.02 2.20 1.19
C MET A 117 -3.29 2.98 1.56
N ILE A 118 -3.62 4.04 0.81
CA ILE A 118 -4.84 4.81 1.04
C ILE A 118 -6.07 3.90 0.91
N PHE A 119 -6.09 3.03 -0.10
CA PHE A 119 -7.18 2.07 -0.31
C PHE A 119 -7.37 1.15 0.90
N VAL A 120 -6.30 0.51 1.39
CA VAL A 120 -6.35 -0.35 2.58
C VAL A 120 -6.79 0.43 3.82
N LEU A 121 -6.30 1.67 4.00
CA LEU A 121 -6.72 2.52 5.11
C LEU A 121 -8.21 2.86 5.04
N LEU A 122 -8.75 3.17 3.85
CA LEU A 122 -10.17 3.45 3.68
C LEU A 122 -11.02 2.22 4.04
N VAL A 123 -10.64 1.02 3.58
CA VAL A 123 -11.32 -0.24 3.90
C VAL A 123 -11.38 -0.49 5.41
N ILE A 124 -10.39 -0.04 6.18
CA ILE A 124 -10.36 -0.22 7.64
C ILE A 124 -11.07 0.92 8.38
N ILE A 125 -10.91 2.17 7.93
CA ILE A 125 -11.40 3.37 8.62
C ILE A 125 -12.88 3.62 8.34
N ILE A 126 -13.34 3.53 7.09
CA ILE A 126 -14.73 3.85 6.72
C ILE A 126 -15.74 3.00 7.50
N PRO A 127 -15.52 1.69 7.74
CA PRO A 127 -16.41 0.89 8.58
C PRO A 127 -16.65 1.41 10.00
N VAL A 128 -15.71 2.18 10.58
CA VAL A 128 -15.83 2.66 11.97
C VAL A 128 -17.05 3.56 12.18
N PRO A 129 -17.23 4.68 11.45
CA PRO A 129 -18.44 5.49 11.56
C PRO A 129 -19.70 4.77 11.09
N MET A 130 -19.59 3.82 10.15
CA MET A 130 -20.75 3.09 9.58
C MET A 130 -21.56 2.35 10.64
N VAL A 131 -20.90 1.79 11.64
CA VAL A 131 -21.54 1.15 12.81
C VAL A 131 -22.50 2.09 13.54
N PHE A 132 -22.13 3.36 13.66
CA PHE A 132 -22.88 4.32 14.47
C PHE A 132 -23.99 5.01 13.70
N ILE A 133 -23.85 5.08 12.37
CA ILE A 133 -24.78 5.82 11.51
C ILE A 133 -25.75 4.89 10.79
N GLU A 134 -25.39 3.63 10.51
CA GLU A 134 -26.27 2.70 9.79
C GLU A 134 -27.02 1.74 10.73
N PRO A 135 -28.35 1.59 10.57
CA PRO A 135 -29.16 0.75 11.45
C PRO A 135 -28.96 -0.76 11.22
N GLU A 136 -28.62 -1.18 10.00
CA GLU A 136 -28.40 -2.61 9.67
C GLU A 136 -27.00 -3.11 10.05
N ILE A 137 -26.09 -2.21 10.43
CA ILE A 137 -24.72 -2.52 10.79
C ILE A 137 -24.60 -2.62 12.32
N ASN A 138 -24.72 -3.83 12.84
CA ASN A 138 -24.76 -4.06 14.28
C ASN A 138 -23.37 -3.99 14.93
N ASN A 139 -22.32 -4.34 14.17
CA ASN A 139 -20.97 -4.39 14.68
C ASN A 139 -19.91 -4.11 13.59
N TYR A 140 -18.66 -3.94 14.00
CA TYR A 140 -17.56 -3.58 13.11
C TYR A 140 -17.21 -4.71 12.14
N PRO A 141 -17.21 -5.99 12.53
CA PRO A 141 -17.12 -7.10 11.58
C PRO A 141 -18.14 -7.00 10.43
N ASP A 142 -19.41 -6.71 10.73
CA ASP A 142 -20.46 -6.52 9.70
C ASP A 142 -20.13 -5.32 8.80
N ALA A 143 -19.67 -4.21 9.40
CA ALA A 143 -19.25 -3.01 8.67
C ALA A 143 -18.03 -3.25 7.78
N LEU A 144 -17.06 -4.02 8.26
CA LEU A 144 -15.83 -4.37 7.55
C LEU A 144 -16.13 -5.35 6.42
N TRP A 145 -17.02 -6.31 6.64
CA TRP A 145 -17.55 -7.19 5.62
C TRP A 145 -18.19 -6.38 4.49
N TRP A 146 -19.10 -5.47 4.82
CA TRP A 146 -19.70 -4.56 3.85
C TRP A 146 -18.65 -3.76 3.07
N ALA A 147 -17.65 -3.20 3.74
CA ALA A 147 -16.60 -2.43 3.08
C ALA A 147 -15.75 -3.29 2.14
N ILE A 148 -15.40 -4.53 2.51
CA ILE A 148 -14.66 -5.44 1.64
C ILE A 148 -15.49 -5.76 0.41
N VAL A 149 -16.74 -6.22 0.59
CA VAL A 149 -17.66 -6.59 -0.50
C VAL A 149 -17.89 -5.41 -1.45
N THR A 150 -18.00 -4.19 -0.92
CA THR A 150 -18.16 -2.97 -1.72
C THR A 150 -16.87 -2.59 -2.44
N ALA A 151 -15.73 -2.60 -1.74
CA ALA A 151 -14.43 -2.20 -2.28
C ALA A 151 -13.93 -3.17 -3.38
N THR A 152 -14.26 -4.45 -3.28
CA THR A 152 -13.99 -5.46 -4.31
C THR A 152 -15.06 -5.53 -5.39
N THR A 153 -16.03 -4.62 -5.37
CA THR A 153 -17.15 -4.54 -6.32
C THR A 153 -17.96 -5.83 -6.45
N VAL A 154 -18.03 -6.64 -5.38
CA VAL A 154 -18.81 -7.88 -5.34
C VAL A 154 -20.29 -7.56 -5.10
N GLY A 155 -20.57 -6.73 -4.09
CA GLY A 155 -21.90 -6.17 -3.85
C GLY A 155 -23.02 -7.21 -3.66
N TYR A 156 -22.89 -8.12 -2.67
CA TYR A 156 -23.94 -9.10 -2.38
C TYR A 156 -25.31 -8.48 -2.06
N GLY A 157 -25.33 -7.28 -1.48
CA GLY A 157 -26.55 -6.55 -1.14
C GLY A 157 -27.22 -7.03 0.17
N ASP A 158 -26.50 -7.81 0.96
CA ASP A 158 -26.90 -8.31 2.29
C ASP A 158 -26.84 -7.21 3.37
N ILE A 159 -25.91 -6.28 3.25
CA ILE A 159 -25.83 -5.07 4.08
C ILE A 159 -25.70 -3.87 3.14
N VAL A 160 -26.58 -2.88 3.29
CA VAL A 160 -26.59 -1.70 2.42
C VAL A 160 -26.76 -0.40 3.23
N PRO A 161 -25.90 0.61 3.04
CA PRO A 161 -26.05 1.90 3.70
C PRO A 161 -27.30 2.63 3.24
N VAL A 162 -28.18 2.96 4.18
CA VAL A 162 -29.44 3.66 3.93
C VAL A 162 -29.37 5.12 4.34
N THR A 163 -28.47 5.51 5.25
CA THR A 163 -28.40 6.90 5.70
C THR A 163 -27.71 7.83 4.71
N PRO A 164 -28.04 9.14 4.70
CA PRO A 164 -27.39 10.10 3.80
C PRO A 164 -25.87 10.14 3.96
N ILE A 165 -25.37 10.09 5.21
CA ILE A 165 -23.93 10.13 5.49
C ILE A 165 -23.28 8.80 5.08
N GLY A 166 -23.90 7.66 5.40
CA GLY A 166 -23.37 6.36 4.99
C GLY A 166 -23.34 6.17 3.47
N ARG A 167 -24.31 6.73 2.73
CA ARG A 167 -24.29 6.75 1.26
C ARG A 167 -23.15 7.58 0.67
N ILE A 168 -22.78 8.69 1.31
CA ILE A 168 -21.60 9.48 0.91
C ILE A 168 -20.33 8.66 1.13
N LEU A 169 -20.19 8.04 2.30
CA LEU A 169 -19.04 7.18 2.62
C LEU A 169 -18.96 5.96 1.71
N ALA A 170 -20.09 5.33 1.40
CA ALA A 170 -20.20 4.24 0.43
C ALA A 170 -19.75 4.68 -0.96
N SER A 171 -20.16 5.85 -1.40
CA SER A 171 -19.77 6.40 -2.71
C SER A 171 -18.26 6.64 -2.80
N ILE A 172 -17.64 7.16 -1.73
CA ILE A 172 -16.18 7.28 -1.64
C ILE A 172 -15.53 5.91 -1.75
N MET A 173 -16.02 4.91 -1.01
CA MET A 173 -15.49 3.54 -1.07
C MET A 173 -15.58 2.95 -2.49
N MET A 174 -16.72 3.12 -3.16
CA MET A 174 -16.96 2.63 -4.52
C MET A 174 -15.99 3.25 -5.54
N LEU A 175 -15.78 4.58 -5.49
CA LEU A 175 -14.83 5.26 -6.37
C LEU A 175 -13.41 4.71 -6.20
N PHE A 176 -13.00 4.49 -4.96
CA PHE A 176 -11.70 3.90 -4.64
C PHE A 176 -11.59 2.42 -5.07
N GLY A 177 -12.67 1.64 -4.94
CA GLY A 177 -12.75 0.26 -5.43
C GLY A 177 -12.53 0.15 -6.93
N ILE A 178 -13.23 0.98 -7.72
CA ILE A 178 -13.05 1.02 -9.18
C ILE A 178 -11.63 1.44 -9.56
N ALA A 179 -11.09 2.48 -8.91
CA ALA A 179 -9.72 2.92 -9.15
C ALA A 179 -8.68 1.85 -8.79
N PHE A 180 -8.93 1.05 -7.75
CA PHE A 180 -8.08 -0.08 -7.37
C PHE A 180 -8.04 -1.17 -8.45
N ILE A 181 -9.20 -1.57 -8.99
CA ILE A 181 -9.27 -2.56 -10.07
C ILE A 181 -8.53 -2.06 -11.33
N GLY A 182 -8.75 -0.79 -11.70
CA GLY A 182 -8.04 -0.17 -12.83
C GLY A 182 -6.52 -0.15 -12.64
N MET A 183 -6.07 0.13 -11.42
CA MET A 183 -4.65 0.13 -11.07
C MET A 183 -4.01 -1.27 -11.12
N ILE A 184 -4.68 -2.30 -10.62
CA ILE A 184 -4.21 -3.69 -10.72
C ILE A 184 -4.09 -4.08 -12.20
N THR A 185 -5.10 -3.76 -13.01
CA THR A 185 -5.11 -4.02 -14.45
C THR A 185 -3.95 -3.33 -15.17
N SER A 186 -3.69 -2.05 -14.86
CA SER A 186 -2.56 -1.30 -15.40
C SER A 186 -1.22 -1.93 -15.03
N THR A 187 -1.08 -2.35 -13.76
CA THR A 187 0.16 -2.97 -13.26
C THR A 187 0.44 -4.29 -13.97
N ILE A 188 -0.57 -5.14 -14.12
CA ILE A 188 -0.47 -6.40 -14.85
C ILE A 188 -0.11 -6.15 -16.32
N THR A 189 -0.79 -5.21 -16.97
CA THR A 189 -0.52 -4.83 -18.37
C THR A 189 0.92 -4.39 -18.56
N ASN A 190 1.43 -3.53 -17.66
CA ASN A 190 2.81 -3.07 -17.70
C ASN A 190 3.81 -4.21 -17.46
N PHE A 191 3.49 -5.14 -16.57
CA PHE A 191 4.32 -6.34 -16.34
C PHE A 191 4.44 -7.20 -17.60
N PHE A 192 3.32 -7.46 -18.29
CA PHE A 192 3.34 -8.21 -19.55
C PHE A 192 4.00 -7.44 -20.70
N ARG A 193 3.85 -6.11 -20.76
CA ARG A 193 4.57 -5.26 -21.73
C ARG A 193 6.08 -5.28 -21.50
N ALA A 194 6.53 -5.25 -20.24
CA ALA A 194 7.94 -5.30 -19.89
C ALA A 194 8.57 -6.67 -20.19
N LYS A 195 7.79 -7.76 -20.12
CA LYS A 195 8.27 -9.12 -20.37
C LYS A 195 8.19 -9.56 -21.83
N LYS A 196 7.36 -8.93 -22.66
CA LYS A 196 7.49 -9.08 -24.12
C LYS A 196 8.83 -8.48 -24.52
N PRO A 197 9.79 -9.24 -25.07
CA PRO A 197 10.95 -8.64 -25.73
C PRO A 197 10.34 -7.67 -26.74
N THR A 198 10.63 -6.39 -26.56
CA THR A 198 10.04 -5.32 -27.35
C THR A 198 10.04 -5.76 -28.80
N ASN A 199 8.91 -5.60 -29.50
CA ASN A 199 8.81 -5.69 -30.96
C ASN A 199 9.74 -4.69 -31.67
N SER A 200 10.80 -4.16 -31.03
CA SER A 200 11.79 -3.27 -31.61
C SER A 200 12.56 -3.96 -32.73
N SER A 201 12.87 -5.25 -32.63
CA SER A 201 13.46 -6.02 -33.74
C SER A 201 12.48 -6.19 -34.89
N THR A 202 11.22 -6.56 -34.62
CA THR A 202 10.17 -6.68 -35.65
C THR A 202 9.77 -5.33 -36.27
N GLN A 203 9.72 -4.24 -35.47
CA GLN A 203 9.45 -2.88 -35.96
C GLN A 203 10.62 -2.33 -36.76
N ARG A 204 11.87 -2.57 -36.34
CA ARG A 204 13.05 -2.19 -37.12
C ARG A 204 13.08 -2.93 -38.44
N ALA A 205 12.83 -4.25 -38.42
CA ALA A 205 12.72 -5.06 -39.64
C ALA A 205 11.61 -4.53 -40.56
N ASN A 206 10.40 -4.33 -40.04
CA ASN A 206 9.28 -3.80 -40.83
C ASN A 206 9.55 -2.39 -41.37
N LYS A 207 10.23 -1.52 -40.61
CA LYS A 207 10.62 -0.18 -41.06
C LYS A 207 11.68 -0.24 -42.16
N ILE A 208 12.65 -1.15 -42.07
CA ILE A 208 13.62 -1.40 -43.15
C ILE A 208 12.91 -1.92 -44.40
N THR A 209 12.01 -2.89 -44.26
CA THR A 209 11.21 -3.43 -45.38
C THR A 209 10.36 -2.35 -46.05
N GLN A 210 9.75 -1.46 -45.26
CA GLN A 210 8.96 -0.34 -45.79
C GLN A 210 9.83 0.65 -46.58
N LEU A 211 11.00 1.04 -46.03
CA LEU A 211 11.93 1.94 -46.73
C LEU A 211 12.44 1.33 -48.04
N ILE A 212 12.68 0.02 -48.07
CA ILE A 212 13.06 -0.71 -49.30
C ILE A 212 11.90 -0.68 -50.31
N SER A 213 10.65 -0.85 -49.88
CA SER A 213 9.48 -0.83 -50.78
C SER A 213 9.11 0.56 -51.31
N GLU A 214 9.48 1.64 -50.60
CA GLU A 214 9.24 3.03 -51.04
C GLU A 214 10.36 3.55 -51.96
N THR A 215 11.46 2.82 -52.10
CA THR A 215 12.56 3.17 -53.00
C THR A 215 12.21 2.71 -54.43
N PRO A 216 12.24 3.59 -55.45
CA PRO A 216 11.96 3.20 -56.84
C PRO A 216 12.98 2.16 -57.33
N ASP A 217 12.55 1.31 -58.27
CA ASP A 217 13.23 0.09 -58.75
C ASP A 217 14.77 0.15 -58.65
N LEU A 218 15.31 -0.55 -57.64
CA LEU A 218 16.74 -0.72 -57.44
C LEU A 218 17.35 -1.43 -58.64
N THR A 219 18.41 -0.87 -59.19
CA THR A 219 19.23 -1.53 -60.24
C THR A 219 19.95 -2.76 -59.67
N LYS A 220 20.33 -3.69 -60.54
CA LYS A 220 21.04 -4.92 -60.11
C LYS A 220 22.37 -4.59 -59.41
N GLU A 221 23.05 -3.52 -59.82
CA GLU A 221 24.27 -3.05 -59.14
C GLU A 221 23.99 -2.57 -57.71
N GLU A 222 22.92 -1.80 -57.48
CA GLU A 222 22.58 -1.28 -56.15
C GLU A 222 22.21 -2.39 -55.17
N ILE A 223 21.50 -3.43 -55.63
CA ILE A 223 21.18 -4.61 -54.82
C ILE A 223 22.47 -5.33 -54.40
N ALA A 224 23.41 -5.51 -55.32
CA ALA A 224 24.68 -6.19 -55.03
C ALA A 224 25.51 -5.44 -53.97
N VAL A 225 25.52 -4.10 -54.01
CA VAL A 225 26.19 -3.27 -53.00
C VAL A 225 25.55 -3.43 -51.62
N VAL A 226 24.22 -3.46 -51.55
CA VAL A 226 23.49 -3.69 -50.29
C VAL A 226 23.78 -5.09 -49.73
N GLU A 227 23.77 -6.13 -50.56
CA GLU A 227 24.12 -7.49 -50.13
C GLU A 227 25.55 -7.58 -49.60
N GLN A 228 26.51 -6.93 -50.28
CA GLN A 228 27.89 -6.89 -49.83
C GLN A 228 28.02 -6.18 -48.48
N PHE A 229 27.35 -5.03 -48.31
CA PHE A 229 27.34 -4.30 -47.04
C PHE A 229 26.76 -5.14 -45.89
N LEU A 230 25.62 -5.81 -46.13
CA LEU A 230 24.99 -6.68 -45.13
C LEU A 230 25.91 -7.85 -44.75
N THR A 231 26.62 -8.42 -45.72
CA THR A 231 27.55 -9.53 -45.49
C THR A 231 28.73 -9.11 -44.62
N LEU A 232 29.31 -7.93 -44.91
CA LEU A 232 30.39 -7.36 -44.10
C LEU A 232 29.94 -7.07 -42.66
N ARG A 233 28.78 -6.44 -42.50
CA ARG A 233 28.27 -6.11 -41.16
C ARG A 233 27.97 -7.35 -40.33
N LYS A 234 27.50 -8.43 -40.96
CA LYS A 234 27.25 -9.71 -40.29
C LYS A 234 28.55 -10.36 -39.79
N LYS A 235 29.65 -10.18 -40.52
CA LYS A 235 30.98 -10.64 -40.12
C LYS A 235 31.53 -9.83 -38.94
N GLU A 236 31.44 -8.50 -38.98
CA GLU A 236 31.85 -7.63 -37.86
C GLU A 236 31.13 -7.96 -36.55
N LEU A 237 29.82 -8.19 -36.60
CA LEU A 237 29.03 -8.57 -35.42
C LEU A 237 29.40 -9.94 -34.84
N ALA A 238 29.84 -10.89 -35.69
CA ALA A 238 30.31 -12.19 -35.24
C ALA A 238 31.69 -12.09 -34.56
N ASP A 239 32.56 -11.20 -35.06
CA ASP A 239 33.87 -10.91 -34.48
C ASP A 239 33.78 -10.11 -33.16
N GLU A 240 32.77 -9.25 -33.01
CA GLU A 240 32.48 -8.52 -31.74
C GLU A 240 31.96 -9.46 -30.65
N ASN A 241 31.05 -10.38 -30.97
CA ASN A 241 30.52 -11.34 -29.98
C ASN A 241 31.57 -12.34 -29.51
N THR A 242 32.48 -12.78 -30.39
CA THR A 242 33.55 -13.71 -30.01
C THR A 242 34.62 -13.08 -29.10
N LYS A 243 34.83 -11.76 -29.17
CA LYS A 243 35.68 -11.02 -28.23
C LYS A 243 35.00 -10.80 -26.87
N SER A 244 33.70 -10.53 -26.85
CA SER A 244 32.93 -10.32 -25.62
C SER A 244 32.80 -11.56 -24.73
N ASP A 245 32.91 -12.77 -25.29
CA ASP A 245 32.82 -14.04 -24.53
C ASP A 245 34.17 -14.48 -23.93
N SER A 246 35.25 -13.74 -24.21
CA SER A 246 36.63 -14.04 -23.78
C SER A 246 37.18 -13.15 -22.65
N GLU A 247 36.38 -12.19 -22.16
CA GLU A 247 36.63 -11.35 -20.97
C GLU A 247 35.71 -11.73 -19.81
#